data_AF-G0EJZ4-F1
#
_entry.id   AF-G0EJZ4-F1
#
_cell.length_a   1.000
_cell.length_b   1.000
_cell.length_c   1.000
_cell.angle_alpha   90.00
_cell.angle_beta   90.00
_cell.angle_gamma   90.00
#
_symmetry.space_group_name_H-M   'P 1'
#
loop_
_entity.id
_entity.type
_entity.pdbx_description
1 polymer ?
#
loop_
_entity_poly.entity_id
_entity_poly.type
_entity_poly.pdbx_seq_one_letter_code
_entity_poly.pdbx_strand_id
1 'polypeptide(L)'
;MNKIIICLLFICNVIAFSQQDFSVPITPSKDQELDRIAGYSTTLSEFDGSMNAYTKLKAYINVLDSKGMAALKQHPSYPKLGDVYMYGAIYLTKDFKEDKIIELYKKALNLRADPNSNYQLATIYKKKFDDAVKKNDTQKEQEYGKNVYEYLNKYIVLSGDNSKKYKEILEYFSAYK
;
A
#
# COMPACT_ATOMS: atom_id res chain seq x y z
N MET A 1 -0.12 25.83 22.53
CA MET A 1 1.29 25.68 22.13
C MET A 1 1.59 24.20 21.87
N ASN A 2 0.88 23.55 20.91
CA ASN A 2 0.88 22.08 20.73
C ASN A 2 1.19 21.62 19.29
N LYS A 3 1.54 22.53 18.36
CA LYS A 3 1.66 22.20 16.92
C LYS A 3 2.99 21.54 16.51
N ILE A 4 3.99 21.48 17.39
CA ILE A 4 5.38 21.15 17.00
C ILE A 4 5.75 19.67 17.22
N ILE A 5 5.04 18.94 18.10
CA ILE A 5 5.51 17.62 18.57
C ILE A 5 5.24 16.48 17.56
N ILE A 6 4.24 16.61 16.67
CA ILE A 6 3.84 15.51 15.77
C ILE A 6 4.77 15.35 14.56
N CYS A 7 5.55 16.38 14.21
CA CYS A 7 6.52 16.32 13.11
C CYS A 7 7.60 15.23 13.29
N LEU A 8 7.87 14.78 14.52
CA LEU A 8 8.97 13.87 14.83
C LEU A 8 8.62 12.38 14.75
N LEU A 9 7.35 12.01 14.55
CA LEU A 9 6.94 10.60 14.67
C LEU A 9 6.89 9.83 13.34
N PHE A 10 7.21 10.41 12.19
CA PHE A 10 7.34 9.68 10.91
C PHE A 10 8.76 9.74 10.34
N ILE A 11 9.79 9.75 11.19
CA ILE A 11 11.16 9.59 10.70
C ILE A 11 11.34 8.15 10.22
N CYS A 12 11.60 8.06 8.93
CA CYS A 12 11.98 6.93 8.09
C CYS A 12 12.30 5.63 8.83
N ASN A 13 11.44 4.64 8.64
CA ASN A 13 11.85 3.25 8.62
C ASN A 13 11.33 2.66 7.32
N VAL A 14 12.18 2.67 6.28
CA VAL A 14 12.07 1.76 5.16
C VAL A 14 12.46 0.39 5.72
N ILE A 15 11.55 -0.24 6.46
CA ILE A 15 11.66 -1.65 6.76
C ILE A 15 10.61 -2.28 5.87
N ALA A 16 11.06 -2.67 4.68
CA ALA A 16 10.42 -3.74 3.94
C ALA A 16 10.49 -4.96 4.86
N PHE A 17 9.44 -5.17 5.67
CA PHE A 17 9.30 -6.42 6.38
C PHE A 17 9.07 -7.49 5.32
N SER A 18 10.04 -8.38 5.19
CA SER A 18 9.81 -9.66 4.54
C SER A 18 8.69 -10.34 5.32
N GLN A 19 7.51 -10.42 4.72
CA GLN A 19 6.60 -11.49 5.10
C GLN A 19 7.37 -12.78 4.81
N GLN A 20 7.51 -13.66 5.80
CA GLN A 20 7.87 -15.05 5.52
C GLN A 20 7.02 -15.49 4.34
N ASP A 21 7.67 -16.02 3.30
CA ASP A 21 7.03 -16.44 2.07
C ASP A 21 5.85 -17.34 2.40
N PHE A 22 4.65 -16.75 2.47
CA PHE A 22 3.42 -17.48 2.51
C PHE A 22 3.29 -18.05 1.10
N SER A 23 3.85 -19.23 0.90
CA SER A 23 3.86 -19.98 -0.34
C SER A 23 2.46 -20.50 -0.59
N VAL A 24 1.54 -19.60 -0.93
CA VAL A 24 0.27 -20.02 -1.53
C VAL A 24 0.64 -20.71 -2.83
N PRO A 25 0.39 -22.03 -2.97
CA PRO A 25 0.63 -22.70 -4.24
C PRO A 25 -0.24 -22.03 -5.30
N ILE A 26 0.37 -21.72 -6.44
CA ILE A 26 -0.36 -21.17 -7.58
C ILE A 26 -1.28 -22.28 -8.07
N THR A 27 -2.57 -22.13 -7.83
CA THR A 27 -3.55 -23.09 -8.30
C THR A 27 -3.91 -22.70 -9.73
N PRO A 28 -3.64 -23.55 -10.73
CA PRO A 28 -3.93 -23.24 -12.12
C PRO A 28 -5.39 -22.84 -12.29
N SER A 29 -5.63 -21.80 -13.08
CA SER A 29 -6.96 -21.29 -13.37
C SER A 29 -7.29 -21.40 -14.86
N LYS A 30 -8.50 -20.99 -15.23
CA LYS A 30 -8.87 -20.87 -16.66
C LYS A 30 -8.15 -19.70 -17.34
N ASP A 31 -7.60 -18.76 -16.57
CA ASP A 31 -6.87 -17.60 -17.08
C ASP A 31 -5.36 -17.79 -16.84
N GLN A 32 -4.72 -18.46 -17.79
CA GLN A 32 -3.27 -18.72 -17.74
C GLN A 32 -2.42 -17.43 -17.71
N GLU A 33 -2.98 -16.30 -18.14
CA GLU A 33 -2.28 -15.02 -18.06
C GLU A 33 -2.21 -14.53 -16.61
N LEU A 34 -3.30 -14.66 -15.86
CA LEU A 34 -3.31 -14.37 -14.43
C LEU A 34 -2.49 -15.37 -13.62
N ASP A 35 -2.46 -16.65 -14.03
CA ASP A 35 -1.58 -17.65 -13.40
C ASP A 35 -0.10 -17.24 -13.50
N ARG A 36 0.33 -16.77 -14.69
CA ARG A 36 1.71 -16.27 -14.91
C ARG A 36 2.01 -15.03 -14.06
N ILE A 37 1.05 -14.13 -13.91
CA ILE A 37 1.22 -12.91 -13.11
C ILE A 37 1.28 -13.25 -11.62
N ALA A 38 0.41 -14.15 -11.15
CA ALA A 38 0.46 -14.67 -9.78
C ALA A 38 1.80 -15.33 -9.49
N GLY A 39 2.35 -16.11 -10.44
CA GLY A 39 3.69 -16.69 -10.30
C GLY A 39 4.82 -15.68 -10.32
N TYR A 40 4.70 -14.61 -11.10
CA TYR A 40 5.70 -13.54 -11.06
C TYR A 40 5.74 -12.82 -9.70
N SER A 41 4.64 -12.79 -8.96
CA SER A 41 4.62 -12.10 -7.67
C SER A 41 5.62 -12.69 -6.66
N THR A 42 5.97 -13.98 -6.80
CA THR A 42 6.93 -14.65 -5.92
C THR A 42 8.37 -14.22 -6.18
N THR A 43 8.65 -13.55 -7.31
CA THR A 43 10.00 -13.06 -7.63
C THR A 43 10.17 -11.58 -7.28
N LEU A 44 9.11 -10.91 -6.79
CA LEU A 44 9.12 -9.46 -6.57
C LEU A 44 9.83 -9.04 -5.28
N SER A 45 10.03 -9.95 -4.32
CA SER A 45 10.87 -9.70 -3.14
C SER A 45 12.34 -9.46 -3.50
N GLU A 46 12.80 -10.05 -4.60
CA GLU A 46 14.16 -9.98 -5.13
C GLU A 46 14.25 -9.06 -6.37
N PHE A 47 13.39 -8.05 -6.45
CA PHE A 47 13.33 -7.16 -7.61
C PHE A 47 14.67 -6.47 -7.88
N ASP A 48 15.29 -6.82 -9.01
CA ASP A 48 16.67 -6.41 -9.36
C ASP A 48 16.80 -4.95 -9.84
N GLY A 49 15.69 -4.25 -10.06
CA GLY A 49 15.69 -2.87 -10.55
C GLY A 49 16.20 -2.69 -11.98
N SER A 50 16.36 -3.78 -12.75
CA SER A 50 16.74 -3.70 -14.15
C SER A 50 15.62 -3.07 -14.98
N MET A 51 15.98 -2.46 -16.12
CA MET A 51 14.99 -1.89 -17.05
C MET A 51 13.97 -2.94 -17.52
N ASN A 52 14.42 -4.19 -17.68
CA ASN A 52 13.55 -5.31 -18.03
C ASN A 52 12.57 -5.64 -16.90
N ALA A 53 13.03 -5.67 -15.65
CA ALA A 53 12.16 -5.91 -14.50
C ALA A 53 11.10 -4.80 -14.34
N TYR A 54 11.50 -3.53 -14.49
CA TYR A 54 10.56 -2.40 -14.49
C TYR A 54 9.54 -2.49 -15.62
N THR A 55 9.97 -2.82 -16.83
CA THR A 55 9.09 -2.96 -17.99
C THR A 55 8.09 -4.10 -17.78
N LYS A 56 8.55 -5.24 -17.27
CA LYS A 56 7.70 -6.40 -16.98
C LYS A 56 6.67 -6.12 -15.88
N LEU A 57 7.08 -5.47 -14.79
CA LEU A 57 6.17 -5.08 -13.71
C LEU A 57 5.07 -4.13 -14.21
N LYS A 58 5.44 -3.10 -14.99
CA LYS A 58 4.46 -2.18 -15.62
C LYS A 58 3.51 -2.91 -16.55
N ALA A 59 4.01 -3.81 -17.39
CA ALA A 59 3.19 -4.60 -18.31
C ALA A 59 2.16 -5.45 -17.55
N TYR A 60 2.57 -6.13 -16.47
CA TYR A 60 1.64 -6.94 -15.68
C TYR A 60 0.63 -6.10 -14.91
N ILE A 61 1.00 -4.93 -14.38
CA ILE A 61 0.02 -4.00 -13.79
C ILE A 61 -1.03 -3.60 -14.83
N ASN A 62 -0.65 -3.33 -16.08
CA ASN A 62 -1.59 -3.00 -17.14
C ASN A 62 -2.54 -4.17 -17.47
N VAL A 63 -2.04 -5.42 -17.46
CA VAL A 63 -2.88 -6.60 -17.63
C VAL A 63 -3.86 -6.75 -16.47
N LEU A 64 -3.42 -6.56 -15.23
CA LEU A 64 -4.33 -6.61 -14.07
C LEU A 64 -5.41 -5.52 -14.16
N ASP A 65 -5.02 -4.31 -14.56
CA ASP A 65 -5.93 -3.17 -14.73
C ASP A 65 -6.97 -3.43 -15.84
N SER A 66 -6.60 -4.09 -16.93
CA SER A 66 -7.52 -4.41 -18.04
C SER A 66 -8.54 -5.50 -17.70
N LYS A 67 -8.21 -6.44 -16.81
CA LYS A 67 -9.12 -7.51 -16.36
C LYS A 67 -10.18 -6.98 -15.38
N GLY A 68 -9.83 -5.98 -14.59
CA GLY A 68 -10.71 -5.35 -13.62
C GLY A 68 -10.88 -6.17 -12.33
N MET A 69 -11.11 -5.46 -11.21
CA MET A 69 -11.04 -6.01 -9.86
C MET A 69 -11.97 -7.20 -9.60
N ALA A 70 -13.15 -7.22 -10.22
CA ALA A 70 -14.11 -8.32 -10.08
C ALA A 70 -13.56 -9.65 -10.60
N ALA A 71 -12.90 -9.63 -11.77
CA ALA A 71 -12.27 -10.81 -12.36
C ALA A 71 -11.05 -11.25 -11.54
N LEU A 72 -10.23 -10.28 -11.08
CA LEU A 72 -9.07 -10.58 -10.25
C LEU A 72 -9.45 -11.33 -8.97
N LYS A 73 -10.56 -10.95 -8.32
CA LYS A 73 -11.06 -11.62 -7.10
C LYS A 73 -11.58 -13.04 -7.32
N GLN A 74 -11.91 -13.42 -8.55
CA GLN A 74 -12.33 -14.79 -8.88
C GLN A 74 -11.14 -15.72 -9.09
N HIS A 75 -9.93 -15.18 -9.28
CA HIS A 75 -8.73 -15.97 -9.44
C HIS A 75 -8.39 -16.70 -8.12
N PRO A 76 -8.07 -18.01 -8.13
CA PRO A 76 -7.80 -18.76 -6.89
C PRO A 76 -6.61 -18.20 -6.10
N SER A 77 -5.62 -17.63 -6.80
CA SER A 77 -4.46 -16.96 -6.19
C SER A 77 -4.57 -15.42 -6.20
N TYR A 78 -5.78 -14.85 -6.11
CA TYR A 78 -5.97 -13.40 -6.12
C TYR A 78 -5.12 -12.60 -5.11
N PRO A 79 -4.74 -13.10 -3.91
CA PRO A 79 -3.85 -12.36 -3.03
C PRO A 79 -2.47 -12.11 -3.63
N LYS A 80 -1.96 -13.04 -4.46
CA LYS A 80 -0.69 -12.90 -5.19
C LYS A 80 -0.75 -11.82 -6.27
N LEU A 81 -1.92 -11.64 -6.90
CA LEU A 81 -2.17 -10.50 -7.79
C LEU A 81 -2.15 -9.18 -7.01
N GLY A 82 -2.59 -9.20 -5.74
CA GLY A 82 -2.44 -8.08 -4.80
C GLY A 82 -0.97 -7.72 -4.51
N ASP A 83 -0.10 -8.71 -4.39
CA ASP A 83 1.35 -8.48 -4.19
C ASP A 83 1.95 -7.71 -5.38
N VAL A 84 1.53 -8.02 -6.61
CA VAL A 84 2.01 -7.30 -7.81
C VAL A 84 1.67 -5.80 -7.74
N TYR A 85 0.45 -5.45 -7.29
CA TYR A 85 0.10 -4.05 -7.08
C TYR A 85 0.90 -3.40 -5.93
N MET A 86 1.10 -4.11 -4.82
CA MET A 86 1.87 -3.62 -3.67
C MET A 86 3.32 -3.32 -4.09
N TYR A 87 3.99 -4.26 -4.74
CA TYR A 87 5.35 -4.07 -5.24
C TYR A 87 5.41 -3.04 -6.38
N GLY A 88 4.38 -2.96 -7.21
CA GLY A 88 4.19 -1.86 -8.16
C GLY A 88 4.24 -0.50 -7.48
N ALA A 89 3.50 -0.32 -6.39
CA ALA A 89 3.50 0.91 -5.61
C ALA A 89 4.85 1.21 -4.96
N ILE A 90 5.60 0.18 -4.54
CA ILE A 90 6.92 0.32 -3.92
C ILE A 90 7.98 0.73 -4.95
N TYR A 91 8.07 0.02 -6.09
CA TYR A 91 9.17 0.18 -7.03
C TYR A 91 8.95 1.31 -8.05
N LEU A 92 7.70 1.61 -8.42
CA LEU A 92 7.41 2.58 -9.49
C LEU A 92 7.23 4.02 -9.00
N THR A 93 7.66 4.34 -7.78
CA THR A 93 7.55 5.70 -7.18
C THR A 93 8.28 6.79 -7.98
N LYS A 94 9.28 6.43 -8.78
CA LYS A 94 10.00 7.36 -9.67
C LYS A 94 9.30 7.57 -11.03
N ASP A 95 8.53 6.57 -11.48
CA ASP A 95 7.86 6.58 -12.78
C ASP A 95 6.42 7.09 -12.67
N PHE A 96 5.77 6.86 -11.53
CA PHE A 96 4.36 7.15 -11.32
C PHE A 96 4.16 8.31 -10.35
N LYS A 97 3.15 9.14 -10.65
CA LYS A 97 2.69 10.19 -9.75
C LYS A 97 2.07 9.57 -8.48
N GLU A 98 2.10 10.33 -7.39
CA GLU A 98 1.60 9.91 -6.07
C GLU A 98 0.17 9.35 -6.13
N ASP A 99 -0.73 9.93 -6.92
CA ASP A 99 -2.12 9.43 -7.04
C ASP A 99 -2.18 8.01 -7.62
N LYS A 100 -1.30 7.67 -8.56
CA LYS A 100 -1.21 6.30 -9.09
C LYS A 100 -0.58 5.36 -8.06
N ILE A 101 0.39 5.82 -7.26
CA ILE A 101 0.95 5.03 -6.15
C ILE A 101 -0.13 4.71 -5.10
N ILE A 102 -0.95 5.70 -4.73
CA ILE A 102 -2.11 5.52 -3.85
C ILE A 102 -3.10 4.51 -4.44
N GLU A 103 -3.42 4.64 -5.73
CA GLU A 103 -4.30 3.72 -6.45
C GLU A 103 -3.79 2.27 -6.38
N LEU A 104 -2.50 2.05 -6.61
CA LEU A 104 -1.87 0.73 -6.55
C LEU A 104 -1.96 0.12 -5.14
N TYR A 105 -1.63 0.88 -4.08
CA TYR A 105 -1.82 0.39 -2.71
C TYR A 105 -3.29 0.07 -2.39
N LYS A 106 -4.24 0.89 -2.84
CA LYS A 106 -5.68 0.61 -2.66
C LYS A 106 -6.14 -0.62 -3.45
N LYS A 107 -5.59 -0.87 -4.64
CA LYS A 107 -5.84 -2.10 -5.42
C LYS A 107 -5.25 -3.32 -4.72
N ALA A 108 -4.05 -3.22 -4.18
CA ALA A 108 -3.46 -4.27 -3.34
C ALA A 108 -4.35 -4.60 -2.14
N LEU A 109 -4.81 -3.58 -1.40
CA LEU A 109 -5.71 -3.76 -0.25
C LEU A 109 -7.10 -4.33 -0.60
N ASN A 110 -7.55 -4.17 -1.84
CA ASN A 110 -8.78 -4.81 -2.31
C ASN A 110 -8.61 -6.31 -2.55
N LEU A 111 -7.38 -6.78 -2.80
CA LEU A 111 -7.05 -8.17 -3.09
C LEU A 111 -6.42 -8.90 -1.91
N ARG A 112 -5.84 -8.19 -0.94
CA ARG A 112 -5.28 -8.81 0.27
C ARG A 112 -5.29 -7.86 1.45
N ALA A 113 -5.48 -8.40 2.64
CA ALA A 113 -5.25 -7.67 3.87
C ALA A 113 -3.73 -7.58 4.10
N ASP A 114 -3.14 -6.41 3.81
CA ASP A 114 -1.71 -6.18 3.91
C ASP A 114 -1.39 -5.04 4.88
N PRO A 115 -0.66 -5.28 5.98
CA PRO A 115 -0.25 -4.21 6.88
C PRO A 115 0.65 -3.18 6.17
N ASN A 116 1.53 -3.59 5.24
CA ASN A 116 2.50 -2.68 4.63
C ASN A 116 1.82 -1.60 3.79
N SER A 117 0.86 -1.98 2.94
CA SER A 117 0.08 -1.04 2.12
C SER A 117 -0.73 -0.07 2.99
N ASN A 118 -1.30 -0.53 4.11
CA ASN A 118 -1.97 0.35 5.07
C ASN A 118 -0.99 1.37 5.67
N TYR A 119 0.19 0.94 6.12
CA TYR A 119 1.20 1.85 6.67
C TYR A 119 1.68 2.89 5.65
N GLN A 120 1.93 2.48 4.41
CA GLN A 120 2.35 3.38 3.33
C GLN A 120 1.28 4.41 3.00
N LEU A 121 0.01 3.99 2.91
CA LEU A 121 -1.10 4.92 2.70
C LEU A 121 -1.26 5.91 3.87
N ALA A 122 -1.16 5.44 5.12
CA ALA A 122 -1.19 6.32 6.29
C ALA A 122 -0.08 7.38 6.24
N THR A 123 1.13 6.99 5.82
CA THR A 123 2.28 7.90 5.67
C THR A 123 2.04 8.94 4.57
N ILE A 124 1.54 8.52 3.41
CA ILE A 124 1.23 9.43 2.29
C ILE A 124 0.14 10.44 2.70
N TYR A 125 -0.95 9.95 3.31
CA TYR A 125 -2.03 10.82 3.76
C TYR A 125 -1.61 11.74 4.90
N LYS A 126 -0.66 11.34 5.75
CA LYS A 126 -0.10 12.22 6.78
C LYS A 126 0.63 13.41 6.15
N LYS A 127 1.43 13.18 5.12
CA LYS A 127 2.09 14.26 4.39
C LYS A 127 1.06 15.20 3.73
N LYS A 128 0.04 14.64 3.08
CA LYS A 128 -1.05 15.43 2.49
C LYS A 128 -1.81 16.24 3.54
N PHE A 129 -2.07 15.67 4.71
CA PHE A 129 -2.67 16.34 5.86
C PHE A 129 -1.83 17.54 6.30
N ASP A 130 -0.52 17.35 6.48
CA ASP A 130 0.38 18.44 6.88
C ASP A 130 0.38 19.59 5.89
N ASP A 131 0.33 19.28 4.59
CA ASP A 131 0.26 20.29 3.54
C ASP A 131 -1.11 21.00 3.50
N ALA A 132 -2.20 20.31 3.82
CA ALA A 132 -3.53 20.92 3.97
C ALA A 132 -3.57 21.89 5.17
N VAL A 133 -2.99 21.50 6.32
CA VAL A 133 -2.87 22.36 7.51
C VAL A 133 -2.07 23.63 7.19
N LYS A 134 -0.93 23.51 6.50
CA LYS A 134 -0.12 24.69 6.11
C LYS A 134 -0.86 25.64 5.19
N LYS A 135 -1.76 25.12 4.35
CA LYS A 135 -2.57 25.90 3.40
C LYS A 135 -3.89 26.39 4.00
N ASN A 136 -4.19 26.04 5.25
CA ASN A 136 -5.48 26.28 5.90
C ASN A 136 -6.67 25.71 5.10
N ASP A 137 -6.47 24.59 4.40
CA ASP A 137 -7.53 23.87 3.69
C ASP A 137 -8.22 22.90 4.65
N THR A 138 -9.24 23.40 5.36
CA THR A 138 -9.95 22.63 6.40
C THR A 138 -10.66 21.40 5.85
N GLN A 139 -11.16 21.45 4.61
CA GLN A 139 -11.84 20.30 4.01
C GLN A 139 -10.85 19.16 3.75
N LYS A 140 -9.69 19.47 3.18
CA LYS A 140 -8.64 18.48 2.95
C LYS A 140 -7.95 18.03 4.22
N GLU A 141 -7.80 18.90 5.21
CA GLU A 141 -7.34 18.52 6.54
C GLU A 141 -8.24 17.41 7.12
N GLN A 142 -9.56 17.61 7.12
CA GLN A 142 -10.49 16.61 7.63
C GLN A 142 -10.43 15.29 6.86
N GLU A 143 -10.48 15.37 5.52
CA GLU A 143 -10.43 14.19 4.64
C GLU A 143 -9.14 13.38 4.85
N TYR A 144 -7.98 14.05 4.86
CA TYR A 144 -6.70 13.36 5.01
C TYR A 144 -6.47 12.88 6.44
N GLY A 145 -6.90 13.62 7.46
CA GLY A 145 -6.82 13.19 8.86
C GLY A 145 -7.60 11.90 9.11
N LYS A 146 -8.82 11.79 8.55
CA LYS A 146 -9.61 10.56 8.56
C LYS A 146 -8.88 9.39 7.91
N ASN A 147 -8.32 9.61 6.71
CA ASN A 147 -7.55 8.57 6.01
C ASN A 147 -6.33 8.10 6.82
N VAL A 148 -5.60 9.00 7.48
CA VAL A 148 -4.49 8.62 8.36
C VAL A 148 -4.97 7.70 9.48
N TYR A 149 -6.06 8.08 10.17
CA TYR A 149 -6.64 7.27 11.24
C TYR A 149 -7.02 5.87 10.73
N GLU A 150 -7.80 5.79 9.66
CA GLU A 150 -8.31 4.52 9.15
C GLU A 150 -7.20 3.56 8.73
N TYR A 151 -6.21 4.05 7.97
CA TYR A 151 -5.11 3.22 7.50
C TYR A 151 -4.14 2.84 8.61
N LEU A 152 -3.82 3.76 9.53
CA LEU A 152 -2.94 3.46 10.66
C LEU A 152 -3.59 2.44 11.61
N ASN A 153 -4.89 2.58 11.88
CA ASN A 153 -5.61 1.61 12.70
C ASN A 153 -5.58 0.21 12.09
N LYS A 154 -5.87 0.11 10.77
CA LYS A 154 -5.79 -1.17 10.05
C LYS A 154 -4.38 -1.76 10.08
N TYR A 155 -3.34 -0.94 9.93
CA TYR A 155 -1.96 -1.39 10.06
C TYR A 155 -1.71 -2.00 11.45
N ILE A 156 -2.02 -1.29 12.54
CA ILE A 156 -1.82 -1.75 13.92
C ILE A 156 -2.54 -3.09 14.15
N VAL A 157 -3.80 -3.19 13.72
CA VAL A 157 -4.62 -4.40 13.89
C VAL A 157 -4.02 -5.58 13.11
N LEU A 158 -3.58 -5.37 11.87
CA LEU A 158 -3.08 -6.45 11.01
C LEU A 158 -1.63 -6.85 11.34
N SER A 159 -0.78 -5.92 11.77
CA SER A 159 0.62 -6.19 12.10
C SER A 159 0.80 -6.69 13.53
N GLY A 160 -0.17 -6.41 14.42
CA GLY A 160 -0.01 -6.63 15.86
C GLY A 160 0.94 -5.64 16.54
N ASP A 161 1.41 -4.61 15.82
CA ASP A 161 2.34 -3.60 16.36
C ASP A 161 1.62 -2.70 17.37
N ASN A 162 1.91 -2.94 18.64
CA ASN A 162 1.34 -2.23 19.78
C ASN A 162 2.24 -1.11 20.33
N SER A 163 3.20 -0.62 19.54
CA SER A 163 4.13 0.41 19.98
C SER A 163 3.41 1.68 20.43
N LYS A 164 3.94 2.27 21.51
CA LYS A 164 3.41 3.51 22.10
C LYS A 164 3.32 4.63 21.06
N LYS A 165 4.32 4.71 20.18
CA LYS A 165 4.40 5.65 19.06
C LYS A 165 3.15 5.64 18.19
N TYR A 166 2.71 4.48 17.70
CA TYR A 166 1.54 4.43 16.81
C TYR A 166 0.23 4.71 17.53
N LYS A 167 0.13 4.33 18.82
CA LYS A 167 -1.03 4.66 19.66
C LYS A 167 -1.20 6.17 19.83
N GLU A 168 -0.12 6.90 20.10
CA GLU A 168 -0.14 8.36 20.24
C GLU A 168 -0.57 9.05 18.93
N ILE A 169 -0.04 8.59 17.79
CA ILE A 169 -0.45 9.11 16.48
C ILE A 169 -1.93 8.83 16.23
N LEU A 170 -2.38 7.60 16.51
CA LEU A 170 -3.77 7.20 16.30
C LEU A 170 -4.74 7.98 17.18
N GLU A 171 -4.36 8.24 18.44
CA GLU A 171 -5.12 9.06 19.38
C GLU A 171 -5.28 10.49 18.85
N TYR A 172 -4.21 11.11 18.37
CA TYR A 172 -4.27 12.43 17.75
C TYR A 172 -5.24 12.45 16.56
N PHE A 173 -5.13 11.48 15.65
CA PHE A 173 -5.98 11.42 14.46
C PHE A 173 -7.42 10.96 14.74
N SER A 174 -7.72 10.46 15.95
CA SER A 174 -9.07 10.03 16.34
C SER A 174 -10.10 11.17 16.33
N ALA A 175 -9.63 12.41 16.48
CA ALA A 175 -10.46 13.62 16.37
C ALA A 175 -11.05 13.83 14.96
N TYR A 176 -10.51 13.14 13.95
CA TYR A 176 -10.91 13.27 12.55
C TYR A 176 -11.81 12.11 12.06
N LYS A 177 -12.23 11.19 12.93
CA LYS A 177 -13.05 10.00 12.56
C LYS A 177 -14.43 10.35 11.98
#